data_AF-A0A3D2F9U9-F1
#
_entry.id   AF-A0A3D2F9U9-F1
#
_cell.length_a   1.000
_cell.length_b   1.000
_cell.length_c   1.000
_cell.angle_alpha   90.00
_cell.angle_beta   90.00
_cell.angle_gamma   90.00
#
_symmetry.space_group_name_H-M   'P 1'
#
loop_
_entity.id
_entity.type
_entity.pdbx_description
1 polymer ?
#
loop_
_entity_poly.entity_id
_entity_poly.type
_entity_poly.pdbx_seq_one_letter_code
_entity_poly.pdbx_strand_id
1 'polypeptide(L)'
;LVVQGFTLMSLPQIVSRSAQITGILVPLIAISVAMQQVMSSLGAKEFIGGFVTGMGGYYAVLFTSMAIVFVTGMILESLPVTIILAPILAPIAASVGVDPIHFSVIFLVGASIGFITPPYGLNLYVASGVTGVPYFRLLRYTVPYLIALISTWILVALTPELALWLLPTR
;
A
#
# COMPACT_ATOMS: atom_id res chain seq x y z
N LEU A 1 -23.57 -11.38 -16.86
CA LEU A 1 -22.27 -12.04 -16.70
C LEU A 1 -21.56 -12.31 -18.03
N VAL A 2 -21.85 -11.56 -19.11
CA VAL A 2 -21.22 -11.79 -20.41
C VAL A 2 -20.90 -10.43 -21.03
N VAL A 3 -19.62 -10.07 -21.00
CA VAL A 3 -19.09 -9.01 -21.86
C VAL A 3 -19.13 -9.57 -23.28
N GLN A 4 -19.93 -8.97 -24.16
CA GLN A 4 -20.02 -9.39 -25.56
C GLN A 4 -18.63 -9.29 -26.21
N GLY A 5 -18.07 -10.43 -26.63
CA GLY A 5 -16.75 -10.52 -27.29
C GLY A 5 -15.79 -11.57 -26.74
N PHE A 6 -16.09 -12.25 -25.62
CA PHE A 6 -15.25 -13.32 -25.09
C PHE A 6 -15.68 -14.70 -25.61
N THR A 7 -14.82 -15.35 -26.39
CA THR A 7 -14.94 -16.77 -26.79
C THR A 7 -14.05 -17.63 -25.88
N LEU A 8 -14.49 -18.82 -25.47
CA LEU A 8 -13.66 -19.74 -24.64
C LEU A 8 -12.29 -20.04 -25.27
N MET A 9 -12.18 -19.99 -26.60
CA MET A 9 -10.94 -20.17 -27.34
C MET A 9 -9.98 -18.98 -27.27
N SER A 10 -10.41 -17.79 -26.82
CA SER A 10 -9.51 -16.64 -26.60
C SER A 10 -8.80 -16.70 -25.25
N LEU A 11 -9.20 -17.61 -24.35
CA LEU A 11 -8.59 -17.75 -23.01
C LEU A 11 -7.07 -18.01 -23.05
N PRO A 12 -6.52 -18.94 -23.87
CA PRO A 12 -5.08 -19.18 -23.90
C PRO A 12 -4.28 -17.93 -24.33
N GLN A 13 -4.83 -17.17 -25.28
CA GLN A 13 -4.18 -15.95 -25.78
C GLN A 13 -4.25 -14.80 -24.76
N ILE A 14 -5.37 -14.66 -24.05
CA ILE A 14 -5.52 -13.69 -22.96
C ILE A 14 -4.60 -14.04 -21.79
N VAL A 15 -4.52 -15.31 -21.41
CA VAL A 15 -3.63 -15.81 -20.36
C VAL A 15 -2.17 -15.57 -20.75
N SER A 16 -1.77 -15.90 -21.98
CA SER A 16 -0.41 -15.67 -22.48
C SER A 16 -0.04 -14.18 -22.47
N ARG A 17 -0.92 -13.31 -22.96
CA ARG A 17 -0.70 -11.86 -22.96
C ARG A 17 -0.62 -11.28 -21.54
N SER A 18 -1.47 -11.75 -20.63
CA SER A 18 -1.43 -11.37 -19.22
C SER A 18 -0.14 -11.85 -18.56
N ALA A 19 0.28 -13.09 -18.83
CA ALA A 19 1.52 -13.65 -18.32
C ALA A 19 2.77 -12.92 -18.83
N GLN A 20 2.78 -12.43 -20.08
CA GLN A 20 3.87 -11.60 -20.61
C GLN A 20 3.98 -10.27 -19.86
N ILE A 21 2.85 -9.61 -19.61
CA ILE A 21 2.83 -8.33 -18.88
C ILE A 21 3.30 -8.55 -17.44
N THR A 22 2.79 -9.58 -16.76
CA THR A 22 3.24 -9.97 -15.41
C THR A 22 4.73 -10.35 -15.41
N GLY A 23 5.19 -11.05 -16.45
CA GLY A 23 6.58 -11.51 -16.60
C GLY A 23 7.60 -10.37 -16.68
N ILE A 24 7.23 -9.21 -17.23
CA ILE A 24 8.08 -8.01 -17.24
C ILE A 24 8.25 -7.45 -15.81
N LEU A 25 7.26 -7.65 -14.94
CA LEU A 25 7.24 -7.11 -13.57
C LEU A 25 7.96 -8.00 -12.55
N VAL A 26 7.98 -9.31 -12.77
CA VAL A 26 8.58 -10.29 -11.85
C VAL A 26 10.04 -9.99 -11.50
N PRO A 27 10.94 -9.65 -12.45
CA PRO A 27 12.33 -9.31 -12.14
C PRO A 27 12.46 -8.07 -11.25
N LEU A 28 11.60 -7.06 -11.47
CA LEU A 28 11.60 -5.81 -10.71
C LEU A 28 11.15 -6.05 -9.27
N ILE A 29 10.15 -6.92 -9.07
CA ILE A 29 9.70 -7.37 -7.74
C ILE A 29 10.80 -8.19 -7.05
N ALA A 30 11.47 -9.11 -7.75
CA ALA A 30 12.52 -9.95 -7.18
C ALA A 30 13.70 -9.14 -6.63
N ILE A 31 14.18 -8.13 -7.38
CA ILE A 31 15.26 -7.24 -6.92
C ILE A 31 14.82 -6.41 -5.70
N SER A 32 13.56 -5.95 -5.69
CA SER A 32 13.00 -5.19 -4.57
C SER A 32 12.94 -6.03 -3.28
N VAL A 33 12.54 -7.30 -3.38
CA VAL A 33 12.52 -8.24 -2.25
C VAL A 33 13.94 -8.59 -1.77
N ALA A 34 14.92 -8.66 -2.66
CA ALA A 34 16.32 -8.84 -2.26
C ALA A 34 16.84 -7.61 -1.49
N MET A 35 16.58 -6.39 -1.98
CA MET A 35 16.94 -5.16 -1.25
C MET A 35 16.21 -5.03 0.09
N GLN A 36 14.97 -5.51 0.18
CA GLN A 36 14.18 -5.59 1.40
C GLN A 36 14.89 -6.40 2.51
N GLN A 37 15.43 -7.58 2.17
CA GLN A 37 16.14 -8.41 3.14
C GLN A 37 17.38 -7.71 3.68
N VAL A 38 18.10 -6.98 2.82
CA VAL A 38 19.28 -6.19 3.20
C VAL A 38 18.90 -5.06 4.16
N MET A 39 17.85 -4.28 3.87
CA MET A 39 17.36 -3.21 4.78
C MET A 39 16.87 -3.77 6.11
N SER A 40 16.20 -4.93 6.11
CA SER A 40 15.80 -5.60 7.35
C SER A 40 17.01 -6.06 8.18
N SER A 41 18.11 -6.48 7.54
CA SER A 41 19.35 -6.86 8.25
C SER A 41 20.16 -5.68 8.78
N LEU A 42 19.92 -4.47 8.26
CA LEU A 42 20.63 -3.23 8.64
C LEU A 42 20.07 -2.54 9.90
N GLY A 43 19.13 -3.15 10.62
CA GLY A 43 18.57 -2.56 11.85
C GLY A 43 17.50 -1.49 11.61
N ALA A 44 16.84 -1.49 10.44
CA ALA A 44 15.73 -0.59 10.15
C ALA A 44 14.60 -0.69 11.19
N LYS A 45 14.43 -1.86 11.82
CA LYS A 45 13.41 -2.10 12.85
C LYS A 45 13.64 -1.28 14.12
N GLU A 46 14.85 -1.34 14.71
CA GLU A 46 15.20 -0.52 15.87
C GLU A 46 15.15 0.98 15.56
N PHE A 47 15.66 1.38 14.39
CA PHE A 47 15.68 2.79 14.00
C PHE A 47 14.27 3.38 13.85
N ILE A 48 13.39 2.69 13.12
CA ILE A 48 12.00 3.11 12.92
C ILE A 48 11.25 3.10 14.25
N GLY A 49 11.44 2.05 15.07
CA GLY A 49 10.80 1.95 16.37
C GLY A 49 11.18 3.10 17.31
N GLY A 50 12.49 3.40 17.42
CA GLY A 50 12.99 4.51 18.22
C GLY A 50 12.52 5.87 17.71
N PHE A 51 12.48 6.07 16.39
CA PHE A 51 12.01 7.30 15.78
C PHE A 51 10.52 7.55 16.07
N VAL A 52 9.66 6.55 15.84
CA VAL A 52 8.21 6.69 16.04
C VAL A 52 7.88 6.89 17.51
N THR A 53 8.50 6.11 18.42
CA THR A 53 8.28 6.27 19.87
C THR A 53 8.77 7.62 20.39
N GLY A 54 9.87 8.15 19.84
CA GLY A 54 10.41 9.46 20.19
C GLY A 54 9.52 10.65 19.82
N MET A 55 8.59 10.50 18.88
CA MET A 55 7.65 11.57 18.50
C MET A 55 6.64 11.90 19.62
N GLY A 56 6.29 10.90 20.45
CA GLY A 56 5.45 11.08 21.64
C GLY A 56 3.97 11.39 21.38
N GLY A 57 3.08 10.60 21.99
CA GLY A 57 1.63 10.86 22.01
C GLY A 57 0.83 10.23 20.86
N TYR A 58 -0.49 10.13 21.06
CA TYR A 58 -1.42 9.39 20.21
C TYR A 58 -1.35 9.82 18.73
N TYR A 59 -1.62 11.09 18.44
CA TYR A 59 -1.69 11.57 17.06
C TYR A 59 -0.33 11.62 16.37
N ALA A 60 0.74 11.99 17.10
CA ALA A 60 2.07 12.06 16.52
C ALA A 60 2.56 10.68 16.08
N VAL A 61 2.39 9.66 16.92
CA VAL A 61 2.71 8.26 16.59
C VAL A 61 1.84 7.76 15.43
N LEU A 62 0.54 8.03 15.45
CA LEU A 62 -0.37 7.62 14.40
C LEU A 62 -0.01 8.22 13.03
N PHE A 63 0.13 9.55 12.94
CA PHE A 63 0.48 10.23 11.69
C PHE A 63 1.90 9.89 11.20
N THR A 64 2.86 9.71 12.11
CA THR A 64 4.20 9.26 11.74
C THR A 64 4.15 7.84 11.16
N SER A 65 3.41 6.94 11.79
CA SER A 65 3.21 5.58 11.29
C SER A 65 2.53 5.59 9.91
N MET A 66 1.48 6.39 9.74
CA MET A 66 0.81 6.59 8.45
C MET A 66 1.78 7.06 7.37
N ALA A 67 2.60 8.08 7.65
CA ALA A 67 3.57 8.60 6.71
C ALA A 67 4.61 7.55 6.30
N ILE A 68 5.13 6.79 7.27
CA ILE A 68 6.09 5.71 7.01
C ILE A 68 5.46 4.63 6.12
N VAL A 69 4.24 4.19 6.44
CA VAL A 69 3.52 3.18 5.65
C VAL A 69 3.27 3.67 4.23
N PHE A 70 2.84 4.92 4.06
CA PHE A 70 2.55 5.51 2.75
C PHE A 70 3.80 5.65 1.88
N VAL A 71 4.88 6.19 2.43
CA VAL A 71 6.18 6.34 1.72
C VAL A 71 6.80 4.98 1.42
N THR A 72 6.62 3.99 2.30
CA THR A 72 7.13 2.64 2.04
C THR A 72 6.27 1.93 0.97
N GLY A 73 4.94 2.05 1.01
CA GLY A 73 4.02 1.49 0.02
C GLY A 73 4.11 2.12 -1.37
N MET A 74 4.64 3.35 -1.44
CA MET A 74 5.04 4.01 -2.68
C MET A 74 6.15 3.28 -3.46
N ILE A 75 7.01 2.54 -2.74
CA ILE A 75 8.20 1.86 -3.28
C ILE A 75 7.98 0.35 -3.31
N LEU A 76 7.40 -0.19 -2.25
CA LEU A 76 7.20 -1.62 -2.03
C LEU A 76 5.75 -2.03 -2.29
N GLU A 77 5.56 -3.28 -2.66
CA GLU A 77 4.22 -3.88 -2.76
C GLU A 77 3.59 -4.03 -1.36
N SER A 78 2.25 -4.08 -1.30
CA SER A 78 1.48 -4.05 -0.04
C SER A 78 1.79 -5.23 0.89
N LEU A 79 2.09 -6.41 0.34
CA LEU A 79 2.41 -7.61 1.12
C LEU A 79 3.77 -7.48 1.84
N PRO A 80 4.90 -7.13 1.18
CA PRO A 80 6.16 -6.78 1.84
C PRO A 80 6.02 -5.70 2.91
N VAL A 81 5.30 -4.60 2.62
CA VAL A 81 5.06 -3.51 3.58
C VAL A 81 4.45 -4.06 4.86
N THR A 82 3.43 -4.90 4.72
CA THR A 82 2.72 -5.51 5.85
C THR A 82 3.62 -6.43 6.65
N ILE A 83 4.38 -7.31 6.01
CA ILE A 83 5.28 -8.26 6.68
C ILE A 83 6.36 -7.55 7.50
N ILE A 84 6.87 -6.41 7.01
CA ILE A 84 7.96 -5.68 7.66
C ILE A 84 7.44 -4.73 8.73
N LEU A 85 6.52 -3.83 8.35
CA LEU A 85 6.15 -2.69 9.18
C LEU A 85 5.05 -3.01 10.19
N ALA A 86 4.13 -3.93 9.89
CA ALA A 86 3.06 -4.27 10.83
C ALA A 86 3.61 -4.76 12.20
N PRO A 87 4.56 -5.71 12.29
CA PRO A 87 5.08 -6.15 13.59
C PRO A 87 5.86 -5.07 14.35
N ILE A 88 6.26 -3.98 13.70
CA ILE A 88 7.00 -2.87 14.32
C ILE A 88 6.02 -1.79 14.77
N LEU A 89 5.15 -1.34 13.86
CA LEU A 89 4.28 -0.18 14.09
C LEU A 89 3.02 -0.51 14.89
N ALA A 90 2.46 -1.72 14.74
CA ALA A 90 1.27 -2.13 15.48
C ALA A 90 1.47 -2.11 17.01
N PRO A 91 2.53 -2.69 17.60
CA PRO A 91 2.73 -2.62 19.04
C PRO A 91 3.03 -1.19 19.53
N ILE A 92 3.66 -0.34 18.72
CA ILE A 92 3.92 1.06 19.05
C ILE A 92 2.63 1.89 19.03
N ALA A 93 1.76 1.66 18.06
CA ALA A 93 0.46 2.32 18.00
C ALA A 93 -0.42 1.89 19.18
N ALA A 94 -0.40 0.60 19.54
CA ALA A 94 -1.12 0.09 20.70
C ALA A 94 -0.61 0.67 22.03
N SER A 95 0.71 0.91 22.16
CA SER A 95 1.30 1.46 23.40
C SER A 95 0.87 2.89 23.70
N VAL A 96 0.49 3.66 22.68
CA VAL A 96 -0.09 5.01 22.84
C VAL A 96 -1.61 5.03 22.85
N GLY A 97 -2.27 3.85 22.86
CA GLY A 97 -3.72 3.71 22.99
C GLY A 97 -4.50 3.70 21.66
N VAL A 98 -3.85 3.54 20.51
CA VAL A 98 -4.56 3.32 19.24
C VAL A 98 -5.18 1.93 19.24
N ASP A 99 -6.46 1.85 18.88
CA ASP A 99 -7.15 0.57 18.73
C ASP A 99 -6.47 -0.27 17.61
N PRO A 100 -6.11 -1.54 17.86
CA PRO A 100 -5.41 -2.37 16.88
C PRO A 100 -6.17 -2.59 15.58
N ILE A 101 -7.51 -2.64 15.61
CA ILE A 101 -8.34 -2.82 14.42
C ILE A 101 -8.35 -1.51 13.62
N HIS A 102 -8.56 -0.37 14.28
CA HIS A 102 -8.48 0.94 13.65
C HIS A 102 -7.12 1.16 12.99
N PHE A 103 -6.03 0.83 13.70
CA PHE A 103 -4.69 0.90 13.16
C PHE A 103 -4.51 -0.01 11.94
N SER A 104 -5.01 -1.25 11.99
CA SER A 104 -4.93 -2.20 10.87
C SER A 104 -5.63 -1.69 9.62
N VAL A 105 -6.79 -1.04 9.77
CA VAL A 105 -7.53 -0.41 8.67
C VAL A 105 -6.71 0.74 8.07
N ILE A 106 -6.23 1.66 8.91
CA ILE A 106 -5.39 2.78 8.47
C ILE A 106 -4.14 2.28 7.75
N PHE A 107 -3.49 1.25 8.29
CA PHE A 107 -2.28 0.66 7.75
C PHE A 107 -2.52 0.06 6.36
N LEU A 108 -3.53 -0.80 6.21
CA LEU A 108 -3.77 -1.51 4.95
C LEU A 108 -4.26 -0.56 3.85
N VAL A 109 -5.13 0.39 4.21
CA VAL A 109 -5.59 1.43 3.29
C VAL A 109 -4.42 2.32 2.88
N GLY A 110 -3.57 2.76 3.82
CA GLY A 110 -2.39 3.57 3.55
C GLY A 110 -1.40 2.88 2.62
N ALA A 111 -1.11 1.59 2.86
CA ALA A 111 -0.24 0.79 2.00
C ALA A 111 -0.81 0.67 0.57
N SER A 112 -2.13 0.45 0.45
CA SER A 112 -2.81 0.35 -0.85
C SER A 112 -2.80 1.66 -1.64
N ILE A 113 -3.00 2.81 -0.96
CA ILE A 113 -2.90 4.13 -1.58
C ILE A 113 -1.45 4.41 -2.00
N GLY A 114 -0.48 4.07 -1.14
CA GLY A 114 0.95 4.16 -1.46
C GLY A 114 1.28 3.44 -2.76
N PHE A 115 0.76 2.21 -2.94
CA PHE A 115 1.03 1.37 -4.10
C PHE A 115 0.57 1.94 -5.46
N ILE A 116 -0.35 2.91 -5.44
CA ILE A 116 -0.84 3.64 -6.63
C ILE A 116 -0.13 5.00 -6.77
N THR A 117 0.44 5.54 -5.69
CA THR A 117 1.03 6.88 -5.64
C THR A 117 2.46 6.89 -6.23
N PRO A 118 2.87 7.93 -6.98
CA PRO A 118 4.27 8.10 -7.40
C PRO A 118 5.20 8.07 -6.19
N PRO A 119 6.34 7.36 -6.23
CA PRO A 119 7.43 7.49 -7.21
C PRO A 119 7.52 6.35 -8.25
N TYR A 120 7.09 5.13 -7.91
CA TYR A 120 7.02 4.00 -8.85
C TYR A 120 5.59 3.72 -9.31
N GLY A 121 4.61 3.88 -8.42
CA GLY A 121 3.18 3.66 -8.70
C GLY A 121 2.95 2.37 -9.46
N LEU A 122 3.35 1.23 -8.89
CA LEU A 122 3.52 -0.03 -9.62
C LEU A 122 2.23 -0.42 -10.36
N ASN A 123 1.06 -0.17 -9.76
CA ASN A 123 -0.24 -0.35 -10.41
C ASN A 123 -0.42 0.48 -11.69
N LEU A 124 0.03 1.74 -11.69
CA LEU A 124 0.01 2.61 -12.87
C LEU A 124 1.03 2.16 -13.92
N TYR A 125 2.18 1.63 -13.49
CA TYR A 125 3.17 1.04 -14.38
C TYR A 125 2.63 -0.23 -15.07
N VAL A 126 1.99 -1.12 -14.30
CA VAL A 126 1.28 -2.30 -14.86
C VAL A 126 0.19 -1.85 -15.84
N ALA A 127 -0.66 -0.90 -15.44
CA ALA A 127 -1.72 -0.38 -16.28
C ALA A 127 -1.20 0.23 -17.59
N SER A 128 -0.06 0.95 -17.53
CA SER A 128 0.62 1.49 -18.71
C SER A 128 1.08 0.37 -19.64
N GLY A 129 1.69 -0.71 -19.10
CA GLY A 129 2.12 -1.87 -19.88
C GLY A 129 0.98 -2.63 -20.55
N VAL A 130 -0.17 -2.78 -19.88
CA VAL A 130 -1.35 -3.46 -20.43
C VAL A 130 -2.05 -2.61 -21.51
N THR A 131 -2.24 -1.33 -21.22
CA THR A 131 -3.06 -0.43 -22.06
C THR A 131 -2.26 0.21 -23.19
N GLY A 132 -0.94 0.22 -23.11
CA GLY A 132 -0.05 0.96 -24.01
C GLY A 132 -0.10 2.48 -23.83
N VAL A 133 -0.88 2.99 -22.87
CA VAL A 133 -0.94 4.42 -22.57
C VAL A 133 0.30 4.80 -21.74
N PRO A 134 1.03 5.88 -22.09
CA PRO A 134 2.20 6.30 -21.32
C PRO A 134 1.89 6.56 -19.84
N TYR A 135 2.77 6.09 -18.95
CA TYR A 135 2.66 6.24 -17.49
C TYR A 135 2.26 7.66 -17.05
N PHE A 136 2.97 8.70 -17.53
CA PHE A 136 2.70 10.08 -17.14
C PHE A 136 1.33 10.60 -17.58
N ARG A 137 0.77 10.05 -18.66
CA ARG A 137 -0.59 10.36 -19.09
C ARG A 137 -1.61 9.72 -18.14
N LEU A 138 -1.43 8.45 -17.78
CA LEU A 138 -2.29 7.76 -16.80
C LEU A 138 -2.24 8.46 -15.44
N LEU A 139 -1.04 8.78 -14.96
CA LEU A 139 -0.82 9.43 -13.67
C LEU A 139 -1.67 10.70 -13.53
N ARG A 140 -1.68 11.58 -14.55
CA ARG A 140 -2.44 12.83 -14.51
C ARG A 140 -3.95 12.60 -14.31
N TYR A 141 -4.50 11.52 -14.85
CA TYR A 141 -5.91 11.15 -14.66
C TYR A 141 -6.19 10.54 -13.29
N THR A 142 -5.19 9.94 -12.66
CA THR A 142 -5.32 9.32 -11.33
C THR A 142 -5.20 10.34 -10.18
N VAL A 143 -4.55 11.49 -10.39
CA VAL A 143 -4.40 12.55 -9.37
C VAL A 143 -5.70 12.93 -8.63
N PRO A 144 -6.84 13.23 -9.30
CA PRO A 144 -8.07 13.57 -8.57
C PRO A 144 -8.57 12.43 -7.68
N TYR A 145 -8.37 11.17 -8.08
CA TYR A 145 -8.69 10.01 -7.27
C TYR A 145 -7.75 9.86 -6.08
N LEU A 146 -6.45 10.13 -6.26
CA LEU A 146 -5.48 10.13 -5.15
C LEU A 146 -5.84 11.17 -4.10
N ILE A 147 -6.26 12.36 -4.51
CA ILE A 147 -6.69 13.41 -3.58
C ILE A 147 -7.91 12.94 -2.76
N ALA A 148 -8.91 12.34 -3.42
CA ALA A 148 -10.08 11.80 -2.73
C ALA A 148 -9.72 10.66 -1.76
N LEU A 149 -8.82 9.75 -2.16
CA LEU A 149 -8.34 8.65 -1.34
C LEU A 149 -7.58 9.15 -0.10
N ILE A 150 -6.63 10.06 -0.29
CA ILE A 150 -5.85 10.64 0.82
C ILE A 150 -6.76 11.41 1.78
N SER A 151 -7.71 12.18 1.25
CA SER A 151 -8.68 12.93 2.07
C SER A 151 -9.53 11.97 2.91
N THR A 152 -10.05 10.90 2.30
CA THR A 152 -10.83 9.87 3.00
C THR A 152 -9.98 9.15 4.05
N TRP A 153 -8.72 8.86 3.71
CA TRP A 153 -7.80 8.18 4.62
C TRP A 153 -7.47 9.02 5.87
N ILE A 154 -7.27 10.33 5.70
CA ILE A 154 -7.10 11.26 6.83
C ILE A 154 -8.37 11.32 7.68
N LEU A 155 -9.55 11.36 7.06
CA LEU A 155 -10.82 11.33 7.79
C LEU A 155 -10.93 10.06 8.63
N VAL A 156 -10.70 8.88 8.03
CA VAL A 156 -10.71 7.60 8.77
C VAL A 156 -9.69 7.59 9.91
N ALA A 157 -8.52 8.20 9.74
CA ALA A 157 -7.52 8.30 10.80
C ALA A 157 -7.96 9.18 11.98
N LEU A 158 -8.71 10.26 11.70
CA LEU A 158 -9.22 11.18 12.73
C LEU A 158 -10.50 10.69 13.41
N THR A 159 -11.28 9.84 12.74
CA THR A 159 -12.54 9.30 13.26
C THR A 159 -12.49 7.77 13.37
N PRO A 160 -12.03 7.22 14.52
CA PRO A 160 -11.98 5.77 14.76
C PRO A 160 -13.32 5.07 14.56
N GLU A 161 -14.43 5.76 14.82
CA GLU A 161 -15.76 5.21 14.66
C GLU A 161 -16.06 4.76 13.22
N LEU A 162 -15.51 5.43 12.20
CA LEU A 162 -15.71 4.98 10.81
C LEU A 162 -15.15 3.57 10.55
N ALA A 163 -14.05 3.21 11.23
CA ALA A 163 -13.45 1.89 11.12
C ALA A 163 -14.11 0.86 12.05
N LEU A 164 -14.64 1.30 13.19
CA LEU A 164 -15.13 0.44 14.26
C LEU A 164 -16.65 0.26 14.27
N TRP A 165 -17.40 1.09 13.54
CA TRP A 165 -18.87 1.13 13.58
C TRP A 165 -19.54 -0.15 13.07
N LEU A 166 -18.93 -0.82 12.08
CA LEU A 166 -19.48 -2.06 11.50
C LEU A 166 -19.09 -3.31 12.31
N LEU A 167 -18.28 -3.19 13.35
CA LEU A 167 -17.85 -4.35 14.12
C LEU A 167 -19.05 -4.89 14.94
N PRO A 168 -19.35 -6.20 14.84
CA PRO A 168 -20.53 -6.78 15.48
C PRO A 168 -20.46 -6.82 17.01
N THR A 169 -19.32 -6.47 17.61
CA THR A 169 -19.10 -6.46 19.05
C THR A 169 -18.58 -5.10 19.50
N ARG A 170 -19.49 -4.23 19.90
CA ARG A 170 -19.30 -3.29 21.01
C ARG A 170 -20.05 -3.82 22.21
#